data_AF-A0A8S3K2V1-F1
#
_entry.id   AF-A0A8S3K2V1-F1
#
_cell.length_a   1.000
_cell.length_b   1.000
_cell.length_c   1.000
_cell.angle_alpha   90.00
_cell.angle_beta   90.00
_cell.angle_gamma   90.00
#
_symmetry.space_group_name_H-M   'P 1'
#
loop_
_entity.id
_entity.type
_entity.pdbx_description
1 polymer ?
#
loop_
_entity_poly.entity_id
_entity_poly.type
_entity_poly.pdbx_seq_one_letter_code
_entity_poly.pdbx_strand_id
1 'polypeptide(L)'
;MSRGKRVYYYELTVTNIAPQSVTTKNVSGPSFPITSMLSTTHTTMDLVQWLQDFEAAYRNLYGFKAPFPRPPIVHSDGSLVFPLAAMRFFNDDNTMSAYLKRSWIIVNKKATNEDLSKTVVHSCFAHFSKGVKRQATK
;
A
#
# COMPACT_ATOMS: atom_id res chain seq x y z
N MET A 1 27.98 -25.18 -1.21
CA MET A 1 27.65 -23.74 -1.32
C MET A 1 26.25 -23.52 -0.76
N SER A 2 26.13 -22.91 0.43
CA SER A 2 24.81 -22.53 0.95
C SER A 2 24.22 -21.44 0.05
N ARG A 3 23.08 -21.71 -0.58
CA ARG A 3 22.30 -20.67 -1.27
C ARG A 3 22.00 -19.57 -0.24
N GLY A 4 22.54 -18.36 -0.46
CA GLY A 4 22.28 -17.22 0.42
C GLY A 4 20.77 -17.03 0.60
N LYS A 5 20.34 -16.74 1.82
CA LYS A 5 18.92 -16.45 2.10
C LYS A 5 18.52 -15.21 1.30
N ARG A 6 17.38 -15.29 0.61
CA ARG A 6 16.82 -14.16 -0.13
C ARG A 6 16.40 -13.07 0.86
N VAL A 7 16.84 -11.85 0.59
CA VAL A 7 16.43 -10.65 1.34
C VAL A 7 15.41 -9.89 0.51
N TYR A 8 14.35 -9.44 1.15
CA TYR A 8 13.26 -8.64 0.60
C TYR A 8 13.38 -7.22 1.15
N TYR A 9 13.18 -6.23 0.29
CA TYR A 9 13.09 -4.83 0.65
C TYR A 9 11.64 -4.37 0.48
N TYR A 10 11.09 -3.73 1.50
CA TYR A 10 9.79 -3.08 1.45
C TYR A 10 9.96 -1.62 1.83
N GLU A 11 9.22 -0.76 1.16
CA GLU A 11 9.23 0.68 1.39
C GLU A 11 7.81 1.22 1.27
N LEU A 12 7.41 2.04 2.22
CA LEU A 12 6.19 2.83 2.12
C LEU A 12 6.60 4.26 1.77
N THR A 13 6.11 4.75 0.63
CA THR A 13 6.39 6.10 0.14
C THR A 13 5.15 6.97 0.17
N VAL A 14 5.34 8.27 0.35
CA VAL A 14 4.29 9.27 0.23
C VAL A 14 4.67 10.25 -0.86
N THR A 15 3.71 10.59 -1.71
CA THR A 15 3.87 11.58 -2.76
C THR A 15 3.44 12.95 -2.26
N ASN A 16 4.33 13.94 -2.39
CA ASN A 16 3.95 15.32 -2.13
C ASN A 16 2.94 15.78 -3.18
N ILE A 17 1.72 16.11 -2.76
CA ILE A 17 0.71 16.75 -3.61
C ILE A 17 0.89 18.25 -3.43
N ALA A 18 1.77 18.87 -4.24
CA ALA A 18 1.94 20.31 -4.21
C ALA A 18 0.60 21.01 -4.54
N PRO A 19 0.24 22.11 -3.85
CA PRO A 19 -0.96 22.89 -4.16
C PRO A 19 -0.89 23.41 -5.60
N GLN A 20 -2.01 23.31 -6.30
CA GLN A 20 -2.15 23.63 -7.72
C GLN A 20 -1.61 25.03 -8.04
N SER A 21 -0.59 25.12 -8.89
CA SER A 21 -0.50 26.28 -9.78
C SER A 21 -1.45 26.00 -10.96
N VAL A 22 -2.27 26.99 -11.32
CA VAL A 22 -3.46 26.92 -12.20
C VAL A 22 -3.17 26.39 -13.63
N THR A 23 -1.92 26.05 -13.96
CA THR A 23 -1.46 25.82 -15.34
C THR A 23 -0.92 24.42 -15.66
N THR A 24 -0.81 23.47 -14.71
CA THR A 24 -0.27 22.13 -15.02
C THR A 24 -1.18 20.99 -14.58
N LYS A 25 -1.74 20.26 -15.56
CA LYS A 25 -2.60 19.07 -15.40
C LYS A 25 -1.92 17.83 -14.76
N ASN A 26 -0.67 17.92 -14.32
CA ASN A 26 0.07 16.78 -13.79
C ASN A 26 0.18 16.86 -12.26
N VAL A 27 -0.62 16.03 -11.60
CA VAL A 27 -0.62 15.84 -10.14
C VAL A 27 0.47 14.84 -9.78
N SER A 28 1.74 15.26 -9.75
CA SER A 28 2.76 14.47 -9.08
C SER A 28 3.93 15.34 -8.62
N GLY A 29 4.05 15.56 -7.31
CA GLY A 29 5.32 15.96 -6.72
C GLY A 29 6.23 14.74 -6.49
N PRO A 30 7.46 14.95 -5.99
CA PRO A 30 8.36 13.85 -5.66
C PRO A 30 7.76 12.97 -4.56
N SER A 31 7.92 11.65 -4.71
CA SER A 31 7.64 10.68 -3.66
C SER A 31 8.87 10.50 -2.77
N PHE A 32 8.65 10.39 -1.46
CA PHE A 32 9.70 10.16 -0.48
C PHE A 32 9.33 8.99 0.44
N PRO A 33 10.30 8.16 0.86
CA PRO A 33 10.05 7.07 1.79
C PRO A 33 9.71 7.62 3.17
N ILE A 34 8.70 7.04 3.82
CA ILE A 34 8.32 7.35 5.20
C ILE A 34 8.68 6.23 6.16
N THR A 35 8.82 5.00 5.66
CA THR A 35 9.36 3.86 6.40
C THR A 35 9.85 2.79 5.43
N SER A 36 10.82 2.00 5.84
CA SER A 36 11.35 0.86 5.08
C SER A 36 11.67 -0.32 5.99
N MET A 37 11.67 -1.52 5.40
CA MET A 37 12.00 -2.77 6.09
C MET A 37 12.83 -3.67 5.17
N LEU A 38 13.90 -4.24 5.73
CA LEU A 38 14.58 -5.40 5.17
C LEU A 38 14.10 -6.65 5.91
N SER A 39 13.67 -7.66 5.16
CA SER A 39 13.24 -8.92 5.76
C SER A 39 13.79 -10.13 5.03
N THR A 40 14.00 -11.22 5.76
CA THR A 40 14.32 -12.54 5.19
C THR A 40 13.06 -13.40 5.00
N THR A 41 11.91 -12.90 5.45
CA THR A 41 10.59 -13.52 5.33
C THR A 41 9.68 -12.70 4.40
N HIS A 42 8.71 -13.38 3.79
CA HIS A 42 7.78 -12.80 2.82
C HIS A 42 6.34 -13.14 3.21
N THR A 43 5.92 -12.69 4.41
CA THR A 43 4.59 -12.99 4.94
C THR A 43 3.79 -11.71 5.18
N THR A 44 2.47 -11.78 5.00
CA THR A 44 1.58 -10.65 5.28
C THR A 44 1.65 -10.20 6.74
N MET A 45 1.82 -11.13 7.68
CA MET A 45 1.87 -10.80 9.11
C MET A 45 3.09 -9.97 9.48
N ASP A 46 4.26 -10.28 8.92
CA ASP A 46 5.48 -9.50 9.18
C ASP A 46 5.33 -8.06 8.69
N LEU A 47 4.71 -7.88 7.52
CA LEU A 47 4.46 -6.55 6.97
C LEU A 47 3.40 -5.78 7.77
N VAL A 48 2.36 -6.46 8.26
CA VAL A 48 1.37 -5.84 9.15
C VAL A 48 2.02 -5.39 10.45
N GLN A 49 2.87 -6.23 11.07
CA GLN A 49 3.59 -5.87 12.28
C GLN A 49 4.50 -4.66 12.05
N TRP A 50 5.24 -4.63 10.95
CA TRP A 50 6.07 -3.47 10.59
C TRP A 50 5.26 -2.17 10.44
N LEU A 51 4.06 -2.23 9.84
CA LEU A 51 3.17 -1.07 9.73
C LEU A 51 2.62 -0.64 11.11
N GLN A 52 2.31 -1.59 12.00
CA GLN A 52 1.89 -1.32 13.37
C GLN A 52 3.01 -0.68 14.19
N ASP A 53 4.25 -1.14 14.04
CA ASP A 53 5.42 -0.57 14.71
C ASP A 53 5.65 0.88 14.22
N PHE A 54 5.47 1.12 12.93
CA PHE A 54 5.53 2.46 12.35
C PHE A 54 4.43 3.37 12.90
N GLU A 55 3.19 2.88 13.02
CA GLU A 55 2.10 3.63 13.66
C GLU A 55 2.38 3.93 15.13
N ALA A 56 2.89 2.96 15.88
CA ALA A 56 3.25 3.15 17.28
C ALA A 56 4.34 4.23 17.43
N ALA A 57 5.37 4.19 16.59
CA ALA A 57 6.41 5.23 16.54
C ALA A 57 5.83 6.61 16.19
N TYR A 58 4.91 6.68 15.21
CA TYR A 58 4.20 7.91 14.87
C TYR A 58 3.43 8.47 16.07
N ARG A 59 2.64 7.62 16.74
CA ARG A 59 1.83 8.02 17.90
C ARG A 59 2.68 8.52 19.06
N ASN A 60 3.83 7.90 19.29
CA ASN A 60 4.80 8.33 20.29
C ASN A 60 5.38 9.72 19.96
N LEU A 61 5.68 9.99 18.69
CA LEU A 61 6.25 11.27 18.26
C LEU A 61 5.23 12.42 18.30
N TYR A 62 3.99 12.16 17.90
CA TYR A 62 2.93 13.18 17.79
C TYR A 62 1.93 13.20 18.96
N GLY A 63 2.20 12.42 20.02
CA GLY A 63 1.49 12.46 21.30
C GLY A 63 0.02 12.05 21.23
N PHE A 64 -0.35 11.09 20.36
CA PHE A 64 -1.72 10.60 20.16
C PHE A 64 -2.78 11.67 19.76
N LYS A 65 -2.39 12.92 19.55
CA LYS A 65 -3.32 14.02 19.23
C LYS A 65 -3.86 13.93 17.81
N ALA A 66 -3.11 13.34 16.90
CA ALA A 66 -3.47 13.14 15.51
C ALA A 66 -3.72 11.65 15.23
N PRO A 67 -4.81 11.28 14.53
CA PRO A 67 -4.97 9.93 14.03
C PRO A 67 -3.85 9.61 13.05
N PHE A 68 -3.43 8.35 13.00
CA PHE A 68 -2.46 7.91 12.01
C PHE A 68 -3.02 8.16 10.60
N PRO A 69 -2.24 8.82 9.71
CA PRO A 69 -2.73 9.21 8.39
C PRO A 69 -3.08 7.97 7.56
N ARG A 70 -4.33 7.90 7.08
CA ARG A 70 -4.76 6.88 6.11
C ARG A 70 -4.59 7.42 4.70
N PRO A 71 -3.71 6.83 3.88
CA PRO A 71 -3.57 7.25 2.50
C PRO A 71 -4.84 6.90 1.72
N PRO A 72 -5.31 7.76 0.80
CA PRO A 72 -6.45 7.42 -0.05
C PRO A 72 -6.11 6.28 -1.02
N ILE A 73 -4.84 6.19 -1.46
CA ILE A 73 -4.37 5.19 -2.41
C ILE A 73 -3.01 4.65 -1.97
N VAL A 74 -2.83 3.33 -2.06
CA VAL A 74 -1.53 2.64 -1.89
C VAL A 74 -1.19 1.95 -3.20
N HIS A 75 -0.02 2.28 -3.76
CA HIS A 75 0.52 1.60 -4.93
C HIS A 75 1.54 0.55 -4.49
N SER A 76 1.43 -0.68 -5.00
CA SER A 76 2.40 -1.74 -4.74
C SER A 76 2.99 -2.30 -6.04
N ASP A 77 4.29 -2.58 -6.03
CA ASP A 77 5.08 -3.08 -7.14
C ASP A 77 5.53 -4.53 -6.94
N GLY A 78 4.62 -5.48 -7.20
CA GLY A 78 5.00 -6.85 -7.54
C GLY A 78 5.12 -7.85 -6.38
N SER A 79 4.77 -7.47 -5.16
CA SER A 79 4.59 -8.42 -4.05
C SER A 79 3.14 -8.44 -3.60
N LEU A 80 2.42 -9.56 -3.75
CA LEU A 80 1.03 -9.69 -3.30
C LEU A 80 0.89 -9.59 -1.77
N VAL A 81 1.96 -9.89 -1.01
CA VAL A 81 1.88 -9.81 0.46
C VAL A 81 1.75 -8.39 0.97
N PHE A 82 2.25 -7.40 0.22
CA PHE A 82 2.18 -5.99 0.60
C PHE A 82 0.77 -5.41 0.43
N PRO A 83 0.05 -5.59 -0.71
CA PRO A 83 -1.37 -5.26 -0.81
C PRO A 83 -2.20 -5.92 0.27
N LEU A 84 -1.97 -7.21 0.56
CA LEU A 84 -2.68 -7.92 1.63
C LEU A 84 -2.45 -7.26 2.99
N ALA A 85 -1.20 -6.88 3.30
CA ALA A 85 -0.87 -6.20 4.55
C ALA A 85 -1.50 -4.80 4.61
N ALA A 86 -1.41 -4.03 3.53
CA ALA A 86 -1.99 -2.69 3.43
C ALA A 86 -3.51 -2.72 3.58
N MET A 87 -4.22 -3.66 2.95
CA MET A 87 -5.67 -3.82 3.12
C MET A 87 -6.02 -4.14 4.57
N ARG A 88 -5.29 -5.05 5.21
CA ARG A 88 -5.55 -5.41 6.61
C ARG A 88 -5.27 -4.24 7.56
N PHE A 89 -4.18 -3.52 7.34
CA PHE A 89 -3.75 -2.43 8.21
C PHE A 89 -4.58 -1.15 8.04
N PHE A 90 -4.85 -0.72 6.81
CA PHE A 90 -5.55 0.56 6.56
C PHE A 90 -7.07 0.46 6.53
N ASN A 91 -7.62 -0.71 6.19
CA ASN A 91 -9.06 -0.88 5.95
C ASN A 91 -9.75 -1.85 6.90
N ASP A 92 -8.98 -2.50 7.78
CA ASP A 92 -9.42 -3.64 8.62
C ASP A 92 -10.04 -4.79 7.80
N ASP A 93 -9.62 -4.92 6.53
CA ASP A 93 -10.09 -5.99 5.65
C ASP A 93 -9.37 -7.30 5.98
N ASN A 94 -10.07 -8.20 6.66
CA ASN A 94 -9.49 -9.50 7.06
C ASN A 94 -9.31 -10.48 5.90
N THR A 95 -9.99 -10.27 4.76
CA THR A 95 -9.92 -11.16 3.59
C THR A 95 -9.89 -10.38 2.28
N MET A 96 -9.20 -10.93 1.27
CA MET A 96 -9.24 -10.41 -0.10
C MET A 96 -10.68 -10.37 -0.65
N SER A 97 -11.51 -11.35 -0.30
CA SER A 97 -12.91 -11.42 -0.74
C SER A 97 -13.73 -10.22 -0.22
N ALA A 98 -13.50 -9.77 1.01
CA ALA A 98 -14.15 -8.57 1.55
C ALA A 98 -13.77 -7.32 0.75
N TYR A 99 -12.47 -7.17 0.44
CA TYR A 99 -11.96 -6.07 -0.36
C TYR A 99 -12.52 -6.06 -1.79
N LEU A 100 -12.54 -7.21 -2.46
CA LEU A 100 -13.08 -7.35 -3.82
C LEU A 100 -14.59 -7.08 -3.86
N LYS A 101 -15.34 -7.54 -2.85
CA LYS A 101 -16.77 -7.26 -2.72
C LYS A 101 -17.03 -5.75 -2.58
N ARG A 102 -16.27 -5.06 -1.73
CA ARG A 102 -16.36 -3.60 -1.60
C ARG A 102 -16.03 -2.91 -2.92
N SER A 103 -14.92 -3.29 -3.55
CA SER A 103 -14.49 -2.73 -4.84
C SER A 103 -15.58 -2.87 -5.90
N TRP A 104 -16.24 -4.03 -5.94
CA TRP A 104 -17.37 -4.27 -6.84
C TRP A 104 -18.57 -3.37 -6.55
N ILE A 105 -18.91 -3.16 -5.27
CA ILE A 105 -20.00 -2.26 -4.86
C ILE A 105 -19.71 -0.80 -5.28
N ILE A 106 -18.46 -0.35 -5.14
CA ILE A 106 -18.01 0.98 -5.58
C ILE A 106 -18.20 1.16 -7.09
N VAL A 107 -17.71 0.20 -7.90
CA VAL A 107 -17.86 0.25 -9.37
C VAL A 107 -19.33 0.26 -9.79
N ASN A 108 -20.20 -0.44 -9.06
CA ASN A 108 -21.63 -0.46 -9.32
C ASN A 108 -22.39 0.77 -8.77
N LYS A 109 -21.70 1.78 -8.23
CA LYS A 109 -22.28 3.01 -7.65
C LYS A 109 -23.27 2.73 -6.52
N LYS A 110 -23.07 1.63 -5.78
CA LYS A 110 -23.88 1.25 -4.60
C LYS A 110 -23.12 1.43 -3.28
N ALA A 111 -21.96 2.08 -3.32
CA ALA A 111 -21.09 2.27 -2.17
C ALA A 111 -21.68 3.26 -1.16
N THR A 112 -21.48 2.94 0.11
CA THR A 112 -21.76 3.84 1.24
C THR A 112 -20.61 4.84 1.41
N ASN A 113 -20.83 5.88 2.22
CA ASN A 113 -19.75 6.80 2.60
C ASN A 113 -18.61 6.07 3.35
N GLU A 114 -18.94 5.03 4.11
CA GLU A 114 -17.94 4.19 4.78
C GLU A 114 -17.06 3.47 3.74
N ASP A 115 -17.66 2.88 2.70
CA ASP A 115 -16.92 2.20 1.64
C ASP A 115 -15.94 3.14 0.91
N LEU A 116 -16.36 4.39 0.69
CA LEU A 116 -15.56 5.43 0.02
C LEU A 116 -14.47 6.01 0.92
N SER A 117 -14.58 5.88 2.24
CA SER A 117 -13.59 6.38 3.20
C SER A 117 -12.36 5.48 3.34
N LYS A 118 -12.41 4.26 2.80
CA LYS A 118 -11.34 3.26 2.91
C LYS A 118 -10.26 3.46 1.84
N THR A 119 -9.02 3.11 2.20
CA THR A 119 -7.85 3.16 1.31
C THR A 119 -8.04 2.23 0.11
N VAL A 120 -7.80 2.75 -1.08
CA VAL A 120 -7.73 1.97 -2.32
C VAL A 120 -6.33 1.38 -2.46
N VAL A 121 -6.23 0.06 -2.42
CA VAL A 121 -4.95 -0.65 -2.59
C VAL A 121 -4.85 -1.14 -4.02
N HIS A 122 -3.87 -0.62 -4.76
CA HIS A 122 -3.68 -0.89 -6.18
C HIS A 122 -2.34 -1.56 -6.44
N SER A 123 -2.36 -2.69 -7.14
CA SER A 123 -1.16 -3.26 -7.75
C SER A 123 -0.85 -2.50 -9.04
N CYS A 124 0.30 -1.86 -9.15
CA CYS A 124 0.64 -1.07 -10.33
C CYS A 124 0.69 -1.96 -11.59
N PHE A 125 -0.21 -1.69 -12.55
CA PHE A 125 -0.37 -2.46 -13.78
C PHE A 125 0.92 -2.53 -14.61
N ALA A 126 1.75 -1.48 -14.62
CA ALA A 126 3.02 -1.48 -15.34
C ALA A 126 3.97 -2.60 -14.87
N HIS A 127 3.96 -2.95 -13.58
CA HIS A 127 4.75 -4.04 -13.01
C HIS A 127 4.10 -5.40 -13.22
N PHE A 128 2.77 -5.47 -13.14
CA PHE A 128 2.02 -6.67 -13.52
C PHE A 128 2.27 -7.05 -14.98
N SER A 129 2.16 -6.11 -15.92
CA SER A 129 2.42 -6.34 -17.35
C SER A 129 3.88 -6.73 -17.62
N LYS A 130 4.86 -6.12 -16.94
CA LYS A 130 6.28 -6.53 -17.06
C LYS A 130 6.50 -7.95 -16.54
N GLY A 131 5.85 -8.32 -15.43
CA GLY A 131 5.90 -9.67 -14.85
C GLY A 131 5.28 -10.73 -15.75
N VAL A 132 4.08 -10.48 -16.27
CA VAL A 132 3.37 -11.37 -17.20
C VAL A 132 4.15 -11.53 -18.51
N LYS A 133 4.65 -10.43 -19.10
CA LYS A 133 5.50 -10.51 -20.30
C LYS A 133 6.74 -11.39 -20.09
N ARG A 134 7.41 -11.28 -18.94
CA ARG A 134 8.59 -12.11 -18.58
C ARG A 134 8.26 -13.59 -18.38
N GLN A 135 7.04 -13.92 -17.94
CA GLN A 135 6.62 -15.30 -17.73
C GLN A 135 6.08 -15.95 -19.02
N ALA A 136 5.43 -15.17 -19.89
CA ALA A 136 4.92 -15.64 -21.18
C ALA A 136 6.01 -15.78 -22.27
N THR A 137 7.22 -15.31 -22.02
CA THR A 137 8.40 -15.49 -22.91
C THR A 137 9.40 -16.52 -22.39
N LYS A 138 9.02 -17.34 -21.41
CA LYS A 138 9.71 -18.57 -21.01
C LYS A 138 8.93 -19.78 -21.51
#